data_AF-A0A0D2Y9X9-F1
#
_entry.id   AF-A0A0D2Y9X9-F1
#
_cell.length_a   1.000
_cell.length_b   1.000
_cell.length_c   1.000
_cell.angle_alpha   90.00
_cell.angle_beta   90.00
_cell.angle_gamma   90.00
#
_symmetry.space_group_name_H-M   'P 1'
#
loop_
_entity.id
_entity.type
_entity.pdbx_description
1 polymer ?
#
loop_
_entity_poly.entity_id
_entity_poly.type
_entity_poly.pdbx_seq_one_letter_code
_entity_poly.pdbx_strand_id
1 'polypeptide(L)'
;MWTVLLLLGATIQFALAQNGAFSCAKFWPGVKPGDHFTVAGQCQMLEGYPKTIGNTKVSVIYTEDWSNSAKLVDSLLHEAITESVAYYGNFATVPDLIIILGAAASSASLDASFPIPNGPCQIRSFEFWGAEQALKMDPKAMQGVAHEIYHCVQQEFNGGQTPPNSPSRWVVESSADYFSNLVFPRVNAEWRAAAYYDPGAPIWRNEYNANIWFQSLEPSHDLTYIHQFVTSTVFTSSESEERARLTAYATMADDFFEFGKSFTIGSIVDSGGGYVPRINSPDEIGVIWSVDEDATEGTAVLETFPFTMREFSTSFDPGQNIKLYASTTGNQRLAWRLADPNTWNAFPGDASGGGSEGVITIPCASDPVAVFILFTSTEDKDTDKVEISFVQQYEDEECCKRRPKKGARKKECSTTTVKRPRPTRRPRPPPTAKGSCKGSKIPMDPCLKSSWSLDIPTTQKFMEDILTAIPQVTVKDVRVSGTAKLEFHGKQATFTYDGFTVAYVQKLLDRDTPVSVVVNGKATGVVSTASGGDGSGTLCLSFTKGTGTAEAKVPSLGVDTKFDLAPGGGYFSNGKATYTCQGDKMTLKPIGSPKTKKGVPSWGPYSYNADQ
;
A
#
# COMPACT_ATOMS: atom_id res chain seq x y z
N MET A 1 52.23 57.33 -55.92
CA MET A 1 51.26 58.12 -55.14
C MET A 1 50.07 57.20 -54.88
N TRP A 2 50.06 56.46 -53.76
CA TRP A 2 49.43 56.84 -52.49
C TRP A 2 47.99 57.37 -52.64
N THR A 3 47.04 56.65 -52.02
CA THR A 3 45.77 57.03 -51.33
C THR A 3 44.66 56.03 -51.71
N VAL A 4 44.46 54.91 -50.99
CA VAL A 4 43.72 54.69 -49.71
C VAL A 4 42.19 54.50 -49.89
N LEU A 5 41.76 53.30 -49.46
CA LEU A 5 40.46 52.84 -48.93
C LEU A 5 39.15 53.57 -49.28
N LEU A 6 38.17 52.76 -49.71
CA LEU A 6 36.84 52.69 -49.08
C LEU A 6 36.16 51.35 -49.37
N LEU A 7 36.41 50.39 -48.48
CA LEU A 7 35.61 49.18 -48.26
C LEU A 7 34.73 49.46 -47.04
N LEU A 8 33.44 49.63 -47.26
CA LEU A 8 32.34 49.66 -46.28
C LEU A 8 31.16 49.14 -47.09
N GLY A 9 30.60 47.96 -46.87
CA GLY A 9 30.40 47.23 -45.63
C GLY A 9 28.99 46.66 -45.81
N ALA A 10 28.91 45.49 -46.44
CA ALA A 10 27.65 44.75 -46.54
C ALA A 10 27.29 44.27 -45.13
N THR A 11 26.51 45.08 -44.42
CA THR A 11 25.80 44.65 -43.23
C THR A 11 24.81 43.57 -43.68
N ILE A 12 25.21 42.32 -43.48
CA ILE A 12 24.29 41.18 -43.42
C ILE A 12 23.29 41.52 -42.32
N GLN A 13 22.09 41.93 -42.73
CA GLN A 13 20.93 41.93 -41.88
C GLN A 13 20.68 40.47 -41.50
N PHE A 14 21.14 40.07 -40.31
CA PHE A 14 20.49 38.98 -39.62
C PHE A 14 19.07 39.46 -39.35
N ALA A 15 18.13 39.01 -40.19
CA ALA A 15 16.72 39.07 -39.88
C ALA A 15 16.53 38.25 -38.59
N LEU A 16 16.47 38.95 -37.46
CA LEU A 16 15.82 38.44 -36.26
C LEU A 16 14.38 38.17 -36.66
N ALA A 17 14.08 36.93 -37.06
CA ALA A 17 12.71 36.48 -37.17
C ALA A 17 12.12 36.52 -35.76
N GLN A 18 11.44 37.61 -35.42
CA GLN A 18 10.45 37.58 -34.36
C GLN A 18 9.41 36.55 -34.78
N ASN A 19 9.42 35.37 -34.16
CA ASN A 19 8.44 34.32 -34.41
C ASN A 19 7.05 34.86 -34.01
N GLY A 20 6.31 35.38 -34.99
CA GLY A 20 4.93 35.83 -34.80
C GLY A 20 4.05 34.70 -34.29
N ALA A 21 2.98 35.07 -33.57
CA ALA A 21 2.00 34.12 -33.07
C ALA A 21 1.44 33.25 -34.21
N PHE A 22 1.29 31.95 -33.98
CA PHE A 22 0.80 30.97 -34.95
C PHE A 22 -0.20 30.02 -34.30
N SER A 23 -1.04 29.36 -35.11
CA SER A 23 -1.98 28.37 -34.57
C SER A 23 -1.25 27.25 -33.82
N CYS A 24 -1.66 26.95 -32.58
CA CYS A 24 -1.06 25.86 -31.80
C CYS A 24 -1.11 24.50 -32.51
N ALA A 25 -2.05 24.31 -33.44
CA ALA A 25 -2.19 23.10 -34.25
C ALA A 25 -1.24 23.01 -35.47
N LYS A 26 -0.34 23.99 -35.67
CA LYS A 26 0.57 24.06 -36.85
C LYS A 26 1.37 22.77 -37.10
N PHE A 27 1.64 21.99 -36.06
CA PHE A 27 2.44 20.77 -36.13
C PHE A 27 1.66 19.55 -36.61
N TRP A 28 0.33 19.64 -36.70
CA TRP A 28 -0.54 18.54 -37.10
C TRP A 28 -1.46 18.97 -38.25
N PRO A 29 -0.99 18.90 -39.51
CA PRO A 29 -1.77 19.31 -40.67
C PRO A 29 -3.11 18.57 -40.74
N GLY A 30 -4.19 19.32 -40.92
CA GLY A 30 -5.56 18.77 -41.01
C GLY A 30 -6.30 18.67 -39.67
N VAL A 31 -5.62 18.86 -38.53
CA VAL A 31 -6.28 19.00 -37.23
C VAL A 31 -6.76 20.44 -37.07
N LYS A 32 -8.04 20.64 -36.74
CA LYS A 32 -8.55 21.97 -36.41
C LYS A 32 -8.12 22.33 -34.98
N PRO A 33 -7.72 23.58 -34.71
CA PRO A 33 -7.40 24.02 -33.36
C PRO A 33 -8.58 23.79 -32.41
N GLY A 34 -8.35 23.10 -31.29
CA GLY A 34 -9.39 22.74 -30.33
C GLY A 34 -10.07 21.39 -30.57
N ASP A 35 -9.89 20.78 -31.74
CA ASP A 35 -10.35 19.41 -32.02
C ASP A 35 -9.31 18.39 -31.50
N HIS A 36 -9.78 17.19 -31.14
CA HIS A 36 -8.95 16.02 -30.82
C HIS A 36 -7.79 16.29 -29.85
N PHE A 37 -8.07 17.06 -28.79
CA PHE A 37 -7.11 17.41 -27.73
C PHE A 37 -6.02 18.43 -28.12
N THR A 38 -6.10 19.11 -29.26
CA THR A 38 -5.21 20.26 -29.54
C THR A 38 -5.64 21.52 -28.80
N VAL A 39 -4.70 22.40 -28.44
CA VAL A 39 -5.02 23.66 -27.74
C VAL A 39 -5.62 24.67 -28.72
N ALA A 40 -6.80 25.21 -28.38
CA ALA A 40 -7.41 26.29 -29.14
C ALA A 40 -6.63 27.59 -28.96
N GLY A 41 -6.37 28.31 -30.06
CA GLY A 41 -5.78 29.64 -30.02
C GLY A 41 -4.44 29.78 -30.74
N GLN A 42 -3.74 30.86 -30.40
CA GLN A 42 -2.43 31.21 -30.94
C GLN A 42 -1.35 30.88 -29.92
N CYS A 43 -0.27 30.29 -30.41
CA CYS A 43 0.92 29.95 -29.66
C CYS A 43 2.13 30.73 -30.18
N GLN A 44 3.13 30.87 -29.34
CA GLN A 44 4.45 31.38 -29.68
C GLN A 44 5.49 30.31 -29.36
N MET A 45 6.62 30.34 -30.08
CA MET A 45 7.74 29.42 -29.82
C MET A 45 8.57 29.96 -28.65
N LEU A 46 8.90 29.11 -27.68
CA LEU A 46 9.85 29.45 -26.62
C LEU A 46 11.24 29.69 -27.21
N GLU A 47 11.89 30.77 -26.77
CA GLU A 47 13.23 31.14 -27.26
C GLU A 47 14.21 29.97 -27.12
N GLY A 48 14.99 29.72 -28.18
CA GLY A 48 15.91 28.58 -28.25
C GLY A 48 15.29 27.30 -28.82
N TYR A 49 13.96 27.19 -28.96
CA TYR A 49 13.29 26.07 -29.63
C TYR A 49 12.88 26.42 -31.08
N PRO A 50 12.69 25.43 -31.97
CA PRO A 50 12.88 23.99 -31.76
C PRO A 50 14.37 23.60 -31.59
N LYS A 51 14.62 22.50 -30.87
CA LYS A 51 15.95 21.89 -30.69
C LYS A 51 15.92 20.42 -31.09
N THR A 52 17.09 19.84 -31.35
CA THR A 52 17.26 18.38 -31.44
C THR A 52 18.02 17.92 -30.21
N ILE A 53 17.44 16.98 -29.47
CA ILE A 53 18.03 16.36 -28.27
C ILE A 53 18.15 14.88 -28.58
N GLY A 54 19.38 14.35 -28.61
CA GLY A 54 19.63 13.03 -29.18
C GLY A 54 19.15 12.96 -30.63
N ASN A 55 18.22 12.04 -30.91
CA ASN A 55 17.57 11.89 -32.23
C ASN A 55 16.17 12.52 -32.30
N THR A 56 15.71 13.17 -31.22
CA THR A 56 14.35 13.65 -31.06
C THR A 56 14.29 15.16 -31.31
N LYS A 57 13.39 15.61 -32.18
CA LYS A 57 13.11 17.05 -32.32
C LYS A 57 12.11 17.47 -31.27
N VAL A 58 12.41 18.54 -30.58
CA VAL A 58 11.60 19.08 -29.50
C VAL A 58 11.23 20.52 -29.84
N SER A 59 9.94 20.82 -29.80
CA SER A 59 9.42 22.20 -29.84
C SER A 59 8.71 22.49 -28.53
N VAL A 60 9.04 23.59 -27.88
CA VAL A 60 8.29 24.12 -26.74
C VAL A 60 7.57 25.38 -27.19
N ILE A 61 6.26 25.38 -27.08
CA ILE A 61 5.40 26.49 -27.45
C ILE A 61 4.54 26.89 -26.26
N TYR A 62 4.04 28.12 -26.24
CA TYR A 62 3.20 28.61 -25.15
C TYR A 62 2.05 29.47 -25.67
N THR A 63 0.92 29.44 -24.98
CA THR A 63 -0.23 30.32 -25.23
C THR A 63 0.01 31.73 -24.70
N GLU A 64 -0.81 32.69 -25.13
CA GLU A 64 -0.69 34.10 -24.71
C GLU A 64 -0.62 34.27 -23.18
N ASP A 65 -1.43 33.51 -22.45
CA ASP A 65 -1.49 33.53 -20.98
C ASP A 65 -0.17 33.15 -20.31
N TRP A 66 0.69 32.41 -21.01
CA TRP A 66 2.00 31.98 -20.52
C TRP A 66 3.16 32.87 -20.98
N SER A 67 2.91 33.92 -21.75
CA SER A 67 3.95 34.79 -22.32
C SER A 67 4.94 35.35 -21.30
N ASN A 68 4.48 35.73 -20.11
CA ASN A 68 5.32 36.26 -19.04
C ASN A 68 6.01 35.17 -18.19
N SER A 69 5.58 33.92 -18.32
CA SER A 69 5.97 32.82 -17.43
C SER A 69 6.77 31.72 -18.13
N ALA A 70 6.68 31.60 -19.45
CA ALA A 70 7.30 30.51 -20.21
C ALA A 70 8.83 30.46 -20.03
N LYS A 71 9.49 31.63 -19.95
CA LYS A 71 10.94 31.70 -19.69
C LYS A 71 11.35 31.22 -18.29
N LEU A 72 10.44 31.26 -17.30
CA LEU A 72 10.75 30.85 -15.94
C LEU A 72 10.97 29.34 -15.82
N VAL A 73 10.29 28.55 -16.66
CA VAL A 73 10.38 27.08 -16.65
C VAL A 73 11.34 26.51 -17.68
N ASP A 74 12.03 27.35 -18.47
CA ASP A 74 12.89 26.90 -19.57
C ASP A 74 14.00 25.95 -19.09
N SER A 75 14.71 26.31 -18.01
CA SER A 75 15.76 25.45 -17.44
C SER A 75 15.21 24.11 -16.96
N LEU A 76 14.09 24.13 -16.25
CA LEU A 76 13.43 22.93 -15.71
C LEU A 76 12.97 22.00 -16.84
N LEU A 77 12.32 22.56 -17.87
CA LEU A 77 11.90 21.80 -19.05
C LEU A 77 13.11 21.25 -19.81
N HIS A 78 14.15 22.06 -19.99
CA HIS A 78 15.34 21.64 -20.70
C HIS A 78 16.01 20.44 -20.02
N GLU A 79 16.16 20.47 -18.69
CA GLU A 79 16.71 19.36 -17.91
C GLU A 79 15.79 18.14 -17.98
N ALA A 80 14.50 18.31 -17.68
CA ALA A 80 13.52 17.21 -17.71
C ALA A 80 13.49 16.49 -19.07
N ILE A 81 13.45 17.23 -20.17
CA ILE A 81 13.42 16.67 -21.52
C ILE A 81 14.76 16.00 -21.85
N THR A 82 15.89 16.63 -21.51
CA THR A 82 17.21 16.11 -21.85
C THR A 82 17.48 14.80 -21.14
N GLU A 83 17.22 14.72 -19.83
CA GLU A 83 17.41 13.49 -19.05
C GLU A 83 16.45 12.38 -19.50
N SER A 84 15.17 12.71 -19.74
CA SER A 84 14.18 11.73 -20.20
C SER A 84 14.49 11.16 -21.58
N VAL A 85 14.81 12.03 -22.56
CA VAL A 85 15.16 11.60 -23.92
C VAL A 85 16.44 10.74 -23.90
N ALA A 86 17.44 11.13 -23.12
CA ALA A 86 18.67 10.36 -22.97
C ALA A 86 18.41 8.99 -22.31
N TYR A 87 17.57 8.94 -21.28
CA TYR A 87 17.28 7.72 -20.56
C TYR A 87 16.44 6.73 -21.39
N TYR A 88 15.31 7.18 -21.94
CA TYR A 88 14.41 6.35 -22.75
C TYR A 88 15.05 5.93 -24.08
N GLY A 89 15.92 6.78 -24.64
CA GLY A 89 16.69 6.46 -25.84
C GLY A 89 17.60 5.23 -25.73
N ASN A 90 17.85 4.71 -24.51
CA ASN A 90 18.63 3.49 -24.31
C ASN A 90 17.88 2.20 -24.68
N PHE A 91 16.55 2.21 -24.69
CA PHE A 91 15.74 1.02 -24.92
C PHE A 91 14.54 1.24 -25.86
N ALA A 92 14.23 2.49 -26.20
CA ALA A 92 13.14 2.84 -27.08
C ALA A 92 13.51 3.99 -28.04
N THR A 93 12.70 4.17 -29.09
CA THR A 93 12.73 5.40 -29.87
C THR A 93 11.85 6.44 -29.19
N VAL A 94 12.36 7.65 -29.00
CA VAL A 94 11.58 8.75 -28.45
C VAL A 94 11.06 9.60 -29.62
N PRO A 95 9.73 9.69 -29.82
CA PRO A 95 9.15 10.42 -30.94
C PRO A 95 9.40 11.92 -30.81
N ASP A 96 9.29 12.64 -31.93
CA ASP A 96 9.33 14.11 -31.91
C ASP A 96 8.28 14.68 -30.95
N LEU A 97 8.65 15.70 -30.17
CA LEU A 97 7.84 16.23 -29.07
C LEU A 97 7.41 17.68 -29.34
N ILE A 98 6.13 17.97 -29.12
CA ILE A 98 5.58 19.32 -29.04
C ILE A 98 5.02 19.53 -27.64
N ILE A 99 5.72 20.33 -26.83
CA ILE A 99 5.27 20.69 -25.48
C ILE A 99 4.55 22.03 -25.55
N ILE A 100 3.30 22.09 -25.10
CA ILE A 100 2.44 23.27 -25.12
C ILE A 100 2.22 23.75 -23.69
N LEU A 101 2.70 24.95 -23.37
CA LEU A 101 2.48 25.59 -22.09
C LEU A 101 1.18 26.40 -22.10
N GLY A 102 0.29 26.12 -21.15
CA GLY A 102 -0.94 26.90 -20.95
C GLY A 102 -2.14 26.44 -21.77
N ALA A 103 -2.52 25.17 -21.64
CA ALA A 103 -3.80 24.67 -22.10
C ALA A 103 -4.96 25.07 -21.16
N ALA A 104 -6.19 25.11 -21.68
CA ALA A 104 -7.39 25.37 -20.89
C ALA A 104 -7.53 24.37 -19.73
N ALA A 105 -8.02 24.83 -18.58
CA ALA A 105 -8.07 24.07 -17.33
C ALA A 105 -8.61 22.63 -17.49
N SER A 106 -7.91 21.68 -16.88
CA SER A 106 -8.22 20.25 -16.78
C SER A 106 -7.99 19.77 -15.35
N SER A 107 -8.49 18.57 -15.01
CA SER A 107 -8.17 17.91 -13.74
C SER A 107 -6.73 17.36 -13.68
N ALA A 108 -6.06 17.21 -14.83
CA ALA A 108 -4.66 16.81 -14.92
C ALA A 108 -3.73 18.03 -14.88
N SER A 109 -2.49 17.85 -14.41
CA SER A 109 -1.44 18.89 -14.45
C SER A 109 -0.69 18.92 -15.78
N LEU A 110 -0.47 17.75 -16.36
CA LEU A 110 0.09 17.54 -17.69
C LEU A 110 -0.68 16.40 -18.38
N ASP A 111 -0.65 16.34 -19.71
CA ASP A 111 -1.04 15.12 -20.44
C ASP A 111 -0.34 14.98 -21.80
N ALA A 112 -0.19 13.73 -22.25
CA ALA A 112 0.39 13.35 -23.54
C ALA A 112 -0.63 12.74 -24.51
N SER A 113 -0.51 13.05 -25.79
CA SER A 113 -1.37 12.51 -26.85
C SER A 113 -0.72 12.59 -28.23
N PHE A 114 -1.19 11.78 -29.17
CA PHE A 114 -0.87 11.91 -30.60
C PHE A 114 -2.08 12.46 -31.38
N PRO A 115 -2.10 13.76 -31.72
CA PRO A 115 -3.23 14.36 -32.45
C PRO A 115 -3.50 13.74 -33.83
N ILE A 116 -2.47 13.18 -34.47
CA ILE A 116 -2.59 12.39 -35.71
C ILE A 116 -1.66 11.17 -35.64
N PRO A 117 -2.00 10.06 -36.33
CA PRO A 117 -1.09 8.93 -36.49
C PRO A 117 0.24 9.36 -37.14
N ASN A 118 1.36 8.88 -36.60
CA ASN A 118 2.73 9.18 -37.07
C ASN A 118 3.13 10.67 -37.03
N GLY A 119 2.36 11.53 -36.35
CA GLY A 119 2.74 12.91 -36.07
C GLY A 119 3.61 13.01 -34.81
N PRO A 120 4.14 14.21 -34.50
CA PRO A 120 4.85 14.40 -33.25
C PRO A 120 3.89 14.26 -32.06
N CYS A 121 4.38 13.76 -30.94
CA CYS A 121 3.63 13.66 -29.70
C CYS A 121 3.40 15.05 -29.11
N GLN A 122 2.19 15.32 -28.65
CA GLN A 122 1.83 16.54 -27.95
C GLN A 122 1.86 16.28 -26.44
N ILE A 123 2.55 17.12 -25.67
CA ILE A 123 2.44 17.19 -24.21
C ILE A 123 1.86 18.57 -23.85
N ARG A 124 0.79 18.62 -23.07
CA ARG A 124 0.18 19.89 -22.66
C ARG A 124 0.40 20.12 -21.17
N SER A 125 0.70 21.35 -20.77
CA SER A 125 0.60 21.79 -19.38
C SER A 125 -0.68 22.58 -19.14
N PHE A 126 -1.32 22.30 -18.01
CA PHE A 126 -2.56 22.95 -17.60
C PHE A 126 -2.30 24.05 -16.56
N GLU A 127 -3.30 24.87 -16.29
CA GLU A 127 -3.22 26.00 -15.35
C GLU A 127 -2.73 25.58 -13.94
N PHE A 128 -3.05 24.36 -13.49
CA PHE A 128 -2.57 23.81 -12.21
C PHE A 128 -1.06 23.55 -12.19
N TRP A 129 -0.40 23.51 -13.36
CA TRP A 129 1.05 23.44 -13.51
C TRP A 129 1.63 24.83 -13.81
N GLY A 130 1.20 25.87 -13.09
CA GLY A 130 1.73 27.23 -13.26
C GLY A 130 3.25 27.32 -13.03
N ALA A 131 3.93 28.24 -13.73
CA ALA A 131 5.40 28.33 -13.71
C ALA A 131 6.03 28.42 -12.32
N GLU A 132 5.48 29.25 -11.42
CA GLU A 132 5.98 29.32 -10.04
C GLU A 132 5.78 28.02 -9.26
N GLN A 133 4.67 27.32 -9.51
CA GLN A 133 4.37 26.06 -8.85
C GLN A 133 5.30 24.95 -9.37
N ALA A 134 5.55 24.89 -10.67
CA ALA A 134 6.52 23.97 -11.27
C ALA A 134 7.90 24.14 -10.64
N LEU A 135 8.39 25.38 -10.52
CA LEU A 135 9.67 25.68 -9.88
C LEU A 135 9.70 25.32 -8.38
N LYS A 136 8.59 25.50 -7.65
CA LYS A 136 8.47 25.10 -6.24
C LYS A 136 8.38 23.57 -6.07
N MET A 137 7.99 22.84 -7.12
CA MET A 137 7.78 21.40 -7.12
C MET A 137 8.98 20.61 -7.65
N ASP A 138 10.00 21.26 -8.19
CA ASP A 138 11.27 20.63 -8.58
C ASP A 138 11.84 19.73 -7.45
N PRO A 139 12.16 18.43 -7.69
CA PRO A 139 12.20 17.72 -8.98
C PRO A 139 10.91 16.98 -9.39
N LYS A 140 9.83 17.05 -8.62
CA LYS A 140 8.54 16.42 -8.95
C LYS A 140 7.94 16.95 -10.25
N ALA A 141 8.13 18.23 -10.54
CA ALA A 141 7.68 18.80 -11.81
C ALA A 141 8.45 18.22 -13.01
N MET A 142 9.76 17.94 -12.84
CA MET A 142 10.57 17.28 -13.88
C MET A 142 10.16 15.83 -14.09
N GLN A 143 9.90 15.09 -13.00
CA GLN A 143 9.34 13.74 -13.09
C GLN A 143 8.00 13.72 -13.82
N GLY A 144 7.10 14.68 -13.56
CA GLY A 144 5.83 14.77 -14.29
C GLY A 144 6.04 14.98 -15.79
N VAL A 145 7.06 15.73 -16.21
CA VAL A 145 7.40 15.85 -17.64
C VAL A 145 7.97 14.52 -18.18
N ALA A 146 8.82 13.83 -17.42
CA ALA A 146 9.34 12.51 -17.81
C ALA A 146 8.23 11.47 -18.00
N HIS A 147 7.26 11.44 -17.08
CA HIS A 147 6.05 10.62 -17.14
C HIS A 147 5.31 10.81 -18.46
N GLU A 148 5.03 12.06 -18.84
CA GLU A 148 4.34 12.35 -20.10
C GLU A 148 5.19 12.02 -21.34
N ILE A 149 6.52 12.19 -21.28
CA ILE A 149 7.41 11.75 -22.36
C ILE A 149 7.34 10.22 -22.51
N TYR A 150 7.23 9.47 -21.42
CA TYR A 150 7.06 8.02 -21.51
C TYR A 150 5.70 7.63 -22.13
N HIS A 151 4.62 8.37 -21.84
CA HIS A 151 3.36 8.18 -22.56
C HIS A 151 3.49 8.40 -24.08
N CYS A 152 4.36 9.33 -24.51
CA CYS A 152 4.69 9.48 -25.94
C CYS A 152 5.38 8.23 -26.50
N VAL A 153 6.34 7.67 -25.77
CA VAL A 153 7.02 6.42 -26.14
C VAL A 153 6.03 5.26 -26.23
N GLN A 154 5.09 5.13 -25.29
CA GLN A 154 4.08 4.06 -25.29
C GLN A 154 3.11 4.14 -26.49
N GLN A 155 2.57 5.32 -26.77
CA GLN A 155 1.51 5.49 -27.77
C GLN A 155 2.00 5.26 -29.21
N GLU A 156 3.30 5.42 -29.49
CA GLU A 156 3.90 5.05 -30.78
C GLU A 156 3.67 3.56 -31.10
N PHE A 157 3.71 2.70 -30.09
CA PHE A 157 3.54 1.25 -30.26
C PHE A 157 2.09 0.79 -30.15
N ASN A 158 1.25 1.50 -29.39
CA ASN A 158 -0.14 1.09 -29.12
C ASN A 158 -1.18 1.64 -30.11
N GLY A 159 -0.75 2.25 -31.23
CA GLY A 159 -1.68 2.80 -32.24
C GLY A 159 -2.47 4.02 -31.78
N GLY A 160 -2.03 4.70 -30.71
CA GLY A 160 -2.45 6.05 -30.35
C GLY A 160 -3.80 6.23 -29.64
N GLN A 161 -4.50 5.17 -29.19
CA GLN A 161 -5.75 5.32 -28.43
C GLN A 161 -5.85 4.38 -27.22
N THR A 162 -5.71 4.94 -26.03
CA THR A 162 -6.04 4.27 -24.76
C THR A 162 -7.53 4.48 -24.45
N PRO A 163 -8.36 3.43 -24.33
CA PRO A 163 -9.75 3.60 -23.96
C PRO A 163 -9.86 4.14 -22.52
N PRO A 164 -10.65 5.20 -22.25
CA PRO A 164 -10.65 5.91 -20.96
C PRO A 164 -11.11 5.07 -19.75
N ASN A 165 -11.71 3.90 -19.99
CA ASN A 165 -12.20 2.97 -18.97
C ASN A 165 -11.65 1.54 -19.16
N SER A 166 -10.56 1.37 -19.90
CA SER A 166 -9.97 0.04 -20.06
C SER A 166 -9.36 -0.42 -18.73
N PRO A 167 -9.68 -1.63 -18.23
CA PRO A 167 -9.00 -2.17 -17.06
C PRO A 167 -7.50 -2.32 -17.27
N SER A 168 -7.01 -2.45 -18.51
CA SER A 168 -5.57 -2.46 -18.82
C SER A 168 -4.88 -1.09 -18.67
N ARG A 169 -5.61 -0.01 -18.37
CA ARG A 169 -5.05 1.34 -18.20
C ARG A 169 -3.99 1.40 -17.11
N TRP A 170 -4.04 0.52 -16.11
CA TRP A 170 -2.99 0.42 -15.09
C TRP A 170 -1.60 0.26 -15.72
N VAL A 171 -1.46 -0.49 -16.82
CA VAL A 171 -0.17 -0.67 -17.50
C VAL A 171 0.35 0.66 -18.01
N VAL A 172 -0.52 1.50 -18.59
CA VAL A 172 -0.17 2.81 -19.17
C VAL A 172 0.34 3.76 -18.09
N GLU A 173 -0.46 3.97 -17.05
CA GLU A 173 -0.16 4.96 -16.01
C GLU A 173 0.95 4.48 -15.07
N SER A 174 0.91 3.22 -14.59
CA SER A 174 1.95 2.70 -13.69
C SER A 174 3.31 2.58 -14.34
N SER A 175 3.39 2.20 -15.62
CA SER A 175 4.70 2.12 -16.26
C SER A 175 5.27 3.51 -16.56
N ALA A 176 4.44 4.51 -16.89
CA ALA A 176 4.91 5.89 -16.99
C ALA A 176 5.45 6.42 -15.66
N ASP A 177 4.75 6.14 -14.55
CA ASP A 177 5.25 6.44 -13.20
C ASP A 177 6.59 5.75 -12.95
N TYR A 178 6.67 4.43 -13.19
CA TYR A 178 7.87 3.63 -13.00
C TYR A 178 9.07 4.16 -13.80
N PHE A 179 8.92 4.33 -15.12
CA PHE A 179 10.00 4.82 -15.96
C PHE A 179 10.37 6.27 -15.63
N SER A 180 9.43 7.10 -15.15
CA SER A 180 9.76 8.45 -14.66
C SER A 180 10.53 8.44 -13.34
N ASN A 181 10.30 7.45 -12.45
CA ASN A 181 11.11 7.24 -11.24
C ASN A 181 12.57 6.96 -11.62
N LEU A 182 12.81 6.17 -12.66
CA LEU A 182 14.18 5.85 -13.08
C LEU A 182 14.94 7.06 -13.64
N VAL A 183 14.24 8.01 -14.27
CA VAL A 183 14.85 9.28 -14.71
C VAL A 183 15.11 10.19 -13.52
N PHE A 184 14.12 10.34 -12.63
CA PHE A 184 14.17 11.22 -11.47
C PHE A 184 14.06 10.48 -10.13
N PRO A 185 15.05 9.64 -9.79
CA PRO A 185 14.95 8.70 -8.66
C PRO A 185 14.90 9.38 -7.30
N ARG A 186 15.29 10.65 -7.20
CA ARG A 186 15.23 11.41 -5.93
C ARG A 186 13.81 11.82 -5.54
N VAL A 187 12.83 11.65 -6.42
CA VAL A 187 11.43 12.02 -6.15
C VAL A 187 10.75 10.98 -5.26
N ASN A 188 11.15 9.71 -5.34
CA ASN A 188 10.59 8.59 -4.58
C ASN A 188 9.06 8.47 -4.71
N ALA A 189 8.51 8.61 -5.92
CA ALA A 189 7.06 8.52 -6.11
C ALA A 189 6.54 7.09 -5.86
N GLU A 190 7.38 6.07 -6.01
CA GLU A 190 7.13 4.68 -5.63
C GLU A 190 6.81 4.51 -4.14
N TRP A 191 7.26 5.42 -3.25
CA TRP A 191 6.89 5.37 -1.82
C TRP A 191 5.41 5.68 -1.62
N ARG A 192 4.90 6.64 -2.39
CA ARG A 192 3.46 6.96 -2.41
C ARG A 192 2.69 5.75 -2.94
N ALA A 193 3.14 5.15 -4.03
CA ALA A 193 2.50 3.98 -4.60
C ALA A 193 2.45 2.81 -3.60
N ALA A 194 3.55 2.52 -2.90
CA ALA A 194 3.58 1.50 -1.85
C ALA A 194 2.62 1.79 -0.67
N ALA A 195 2.39 3.07 -0.34
CA ALA A 195 1.44 3.46 0.69
C ALA A 195 -0.03 3.26 0.29
N TYR A 196 -0.34 3.35 -1.00
CA TYR A 196 -1.71 3.32 -1.52
C TYR A 196 -2.05 2.06 -2.30
N TYR A 197 -1.06 1.22 -2.63
CA TYR A 197 -1.29 -0.08 -3.24
C TYR A 197 -2.16 -0.93 -2.32
N ASP A 198 -3.29 -1.42 -2.83
CA ASP A 198 -4.20 -2.33 -2.15
C ASP A 198 -3.87 -3.78 -2.54
N PRO A 199 -3.16 -4.55 -1.69
CA PRO A 199 -2.86 -5.95 -1.97
C PRO A 199 -4.11 -6.86 -1.99
N GLY A 200 -5.24 -6.39 -1.44
CA GLY A 200 -6.51 -7.13 -1.48
C GLY A 200 -7.31 -6.91 -2.78
N ALA A 201 -6.88 -5.98 -3.63
CA ALA A 201 -7.47 -5.72 -4.93
C ALA A 201 -6.59 -6.28 -6.06
N PRO A 202 -7.19 -6.74 -7.18
CA PRO A 202 -6.42 -7.15 -8.35
C PRO A 202 -5.48 -6.07 -8.85
N ILE A 203 -4.34 -6.43 -9.44
CA ILE A 203 -3.30 -5.48 -9.89
C ILE A 203 -3.87 -4.37 -10.81
N TRP A 204 -4.83 -4.68 -11.69
CA TRP A 204 -5.44 -3.69 -12.58
C TRP A 204 -6.31 -2.63 -11.88
N ARG A 205 -6.73 -2.88 -10.64
CA ARG A 205 -7.44 -1.88 -9.82
C ARG A 205 -6.49 -0.96 -9.06
N ASN A 206 -5.18 -1.18 -9.17
CA ASN A 206 -4.15 -0.37 -8.54
C ASN A 206 -3.56 0.69 -9.48
N GLU A 207 -4.26 1.09 -10.56
CA GLU A 207 -3.86 2.09 -11.60
C GLU A 207 -2.45 2.69 -11.51
N TYR A 208 -2.24 3.82 -10.82
CA TYR A 208 -0.90 4.44 -10.65
C TYR A 208 -0.03 3.71 -9.60
N ASN A 209 -0.67 3.14 -8.58
CA ASN A 209 0.03 2.50 -7.48
C ASN A 209 0.69 1.17 -7.87
N ALA A 210 0.33 0.57 -8.99
CA ALA A 210 0.96 -0.64 -9.51
C ALA A 210 2.36 -0.37 -10.11
N ASN A 211 2.87 0.87 -10.09
CA ASN A 211 4.24 1.18 -10.51
C ASN A 211 5.29 0.38 -9.70
N ILE A 212 4.98 0.02 -8.45
CA ILE A 212 5.83 -0.83 -7.61
C ILE A 212 5.93 -2.28 -8.10
N TRP A 213 4.95 -2.76 -8.88
CA TRP A 213 5.07 -4.06 -9.54
C TRP A 213 6.15 -4.01 -10.60
N PHE A 214 6.15 -2.98 -11.46
CA PHE A 214 7.22 -2.77 -12.45
C PHE A 214 8.59 -2.63 -11.79
N GLN A 215 8.68 -1.88 -10.70
CA GLN A 215 9.91 -1.76 -9.90
C GLN A 215 10.40 -3.11 -9.36
N SER A 216 9.48 -4.01 -9.00
CA SER A 216 9.83 -5.34 -8.50
C SER A 216 10.35 -6.30 -9.56
N LEU A 217 10.20 -5.97 -10.85
CA LEU A 217 10.69 -6.80 -11.96
C LEU A 217 12.19 -6.65 -12.21
N GLU A 218 12.80 -5.49 -11.87
CA GLU A 218 14.20 -5.18 -12.18
C GLU A 218 15.25 -6.22 -11.74
N PRO A 219 15.10 -6.92 -10.61
CA PRO A 219 16.05 -7.96 -10.24
C PRO A 219 16.08 -9.15 -11.20
N SER A 220 15.00 -9.38 -11.94
CA SER A 220 14.83 -10.55 -12.83
C SER A 220 14.73 -10.19 -14.31
N HIS A 221 14.44 -8.94 -14.63
CA HIS A 221 14.13 -8.48 -15.97
C HIS A 221 14.83 -7.16 -16.28
N ASP A 222 15.33 -7.01 -17.50
CA ASP A 222 15.90 -5.74 -17.95
C ASP A 222 14.81 -4.75 -18.42
N LEU A 223 15.22 -3.49 -18.64
CA LEU A 223 14.30 -2.44 -19.10
C LEU A 223 13.65 -2.75 -20.45
N THR A 224 14.33 -3.51 -21.32
CA THR A 224 13.80 -3.88 -22.63
C THR A 224 12.62 -4.82 -22.47
N TYR A 225 12.75 -5.82 -21.60
CA TYR A 225 11.66 -6.73 -21.25
C TYR A 225 10.45 -5.97 -20.69
N ILE A 226 10.69 -5.08 -19.70
CA ILE A 226 9.61 -4.32 -19.07
C ILE A 226 8.91 -3.42 -20.09
N HIS A 227 9.68 -2.73 -20.94
CA HIS A 227 9.13 -1.91 -22.01
C HIS A 227 8.35 -2.73 -23.05
N GLN A 228 8.80 -3.95 -23.37
CA GLN A 228 8.07 -4.87 -24.27
C GLN A 228 6.75 -5.36 -23.66
N PHE A 229 6.71 -5.64 -22.36
CA PHE A 229 5.44 -5.94 -21.67
C PHE A 229 4.44 -4.80 -21.83
N VAL A 230 4.90 -3.56 -21.64
CA VAL A 230 4.05 -2.35 -21.76
C VAL A 230 3.54 -2.17 -23.19
N THR A 231 4.43 -2.24 -24.18
CA THR A 231 4.11 -1.96 -25.60
C THR A 231 3.40 -3.10 -26.31
N SER A 232 3.42 -4.32 -25.76
CA SER A 232 2.63 -5.45 -26.28
C SER A 232 1.25 -5.56 -25.63
N THR A 233 0.90 -4.66 -24.70
CA THR A 233 -0.38 -4.72 -23.99
C THR A 233 -1.55 -4.45 -24.92
N VAL A 234 -2.41 -5.46 -25.06
CA VAL A 234 -3.70 -5.33 -25.73
C VAL A 234 -4.74 -4.82 -24.72
N PHE A 235 -5.33 -3.65 -24.99
CA PHE A 235 -6.35 -3.08 -24.13
C PHE A 235 -7.61 -3.93 -24.10
N THR A 236 -8.07 -4.21 -22.89
CA THR A 236 -9.28 -4.98 -22.63
C THR A 236 -10.46 -4.06 -22.30
N SER A 237 -11.68 -4.60 -22.43
CA SER A 237 -12.92 -3.86 -22.20
C SER A 237 -13.60 -4.21 -20.87
N SER A 238 -13.15 -5.26 -20.18
CA SER A 238 -13.70 -5.72 -18.91
C SER A 238 -12.64 -6.35 -18.00
N GLU A 239 -12.88 -6.37 -16.69
CA GLU A 239 -11.93 -6.95 -15.73
C GLU A 239 -11.71 -8.45 -15.96
N SER A 240 -12.73 -9.17 -16.43
CA SER A 240 -12.59 -10.59 -16.77
C SER A 240 -11.68 -10.78 -17.99
N GLU A 241 -11.75 -9.90 -18.98
CA GLU A 241 -10.83 -9.93 -20.13
C GLU A 241 -9.41 -9.58 -19.71
N GLU A 242 -9.24 -8.61 -18.81
CA GLU A 242 -7.92 -8.27 -18.26
C GLU A 242 -7.32 -9.42 -17.46
N ARG A 243 -8.12 -10.07 -16.61
CA ARG A 243 -7.71 -11.29 -15.89
C ARG A 243 -7.26 -12.36 -16.87
N ALA A 244 -8.08 -12.69 -17.87
CA ALA A 244 -7.75 -13.69 -18.90
C ALA A 244 -6.46 -13.34 -19.67
N ARG A 245 -6.27 -12.06 -20.03
CA ARG A 245 -5.06 -11.56 -20.70
C ARG A 245 -3.83 -11.78 -19.85
N LEU A 246 -3.88 -11.41 -18.57
CA LEU A 246 -2.75 -11.57 -17.66
C LEU A 246 -2.49 -13.04 -17.32
N THR A 247 -3.53 -13.87 -17.19
CA THR A 247 -3.40 -15.33 -17.01
C THR A 247 -2.69 -15.99 -18.19
N ALA A 248 -2.94 -15.51 -19.42
CA ALA A 248 -2.29 -16.02 -20.62
C ALA A 248 -0.82 -15.57 -20.77
N TYR A 249 -0.36 -14.62 -19.97
CA TYR A 249 1.02 -14.12 -20.03
C TYR A 249 1.96 -15.07 -19.28
N ALA A 250 2.89 -15.69 -20.02
CA ALA A 250 3.60 -16.90 -19.57
C ALA A 250 4.36 -16.77 -18.24
N THR A 251 4.95 -15.60 -17.95
CA THR A 251 5.74 -15.38 -16.73
C THR A 251 4.92 -14.76 -15.60
N MET A 252 3.67 -14.39 -15.85
CA MET A 252 2.90 -13.55 -14.92
C MET A 252 2.69 -14.22 -13.56
N ALA A 253 2.53 -15.54 -13.53
CA ALA A 253 2.40 -16.29 -12.28
C ALA A 253 3.63 -16.13 -11.37
N ASP A 254 4.83 -16.17 -11.96
CA ASP A 254 6.10 -16.05 -11.23
C ASP A 254 6.39 -14.58 -10.91
N ASP A 255 6.25 -13.68 -11.88
CA ASP A 255 6.49 -12.24 -11.73
C ASP A 255 5.58 -11.63 -10.64
N PHE A 256 4.29 -12.00 -10.63
CA PHE A 256 3.36 -11.52 -9.61
C PHE A 256 3.64 -12.13 -8.23
N PHE A 257 4.14 -13.37 -8.18
CA PHE A 257 4.50 -14.01 -6.92
C PHE A 257 5.78 -13.42 -6.31
N GLU A 258 6.81 -13.17 -7.12
CA GLU A 258 8.02 -12.46 -6.68
C GLU A 258 7.71 -11.05 -6.20
N PHE A 259 6.80 -10.35 -6.89
CA PHE A 259 6.26 -9.08 -6.41
C PHE A 259 5.59 -9.24 -5.05
N GLY A 260 4.71 -10.22 -4.86
CA GLY A 260 4.06 -10.50 -3.59
C GLY A 260 5.04 -10.75 -2.45
N LYS A 261 6.06 -11.59 -2.69
CA LYS A 261 7.13 -11.85 -1.72
C LYS A 261 7.87 -10.57 -1.36
N SER A 262 8.27 -9.79 -2.37
CA SER A 262 9.09 -8.60 -2.18
C SER A 262 8.32 -7.47 -1.49
N PHE A 263 7.06 -7.26 -1.88
CA PHE A 263 6.15 -6.28 -1.30
C PHE A 263 5.88 -6.57 0.18
N THR A 264 5.53 -7.82 0.51
CA THR A 264 5.14 -8.20 1.89
C THR A 264 6.26 -8.03 2.92
N ILE A 265 7.53 -8.11 2.52
CA ILE A 265 8.67 -7.90 3.43
C ILE A 265 9.39 -6.56 3.23
N GLY A 266 8.93 -5.71 2.29
CA GLY A 266 9.56 -4.41 2.03
C GLY A 266 10.95 -4.52 1.42
N SER A 267 11.12 -5.41 0.44
CA SER A 267 12.41 -5.67 -0.23
C SER A 267 12.44 -5.27 -1.71
N ILE A 268 11.40 -4.57 -2.18
CA ILE A 268 11.42 -3.94 -3.50
C ILE A 268 12.48 -2.84 -3.49
N VAL A 269 13.40 -2.88 -4.44
CA VAL A 269 14.49 -1.90 -4.55
C VAL A 269 13.92 -0.55 -4.95
N ASP A 270 14.32 0.49 -4.24
CA ASP A 270 13.96 1.88 -4.55
C ASP A 270 14.79 2.42 -5.72
N SER A 271 14.21 3.25 -6.59
CA SER A 271 14.94 3.82 -7.73
C SER A 271 16.08 4.76 -7.29
N GLY A 272 15.93 5.41 -6.12
CA GLY A 272 16.98 6.19 -5.45
C GLY A 272 18.02 5.36 -4.71
N GLY A 273 17.85 4.04 -4.70
CA GLY A 273 18.65 3.08 -3.95
C GLY A 273 18.09 2.79 -2.55
N GLY A 274 18.40 1.61 -2.03
CA GLY A 274 17.77 1.09 -0.80
C GLY A 274 16.50 0.32 -1.11
N TYR A 275 15.50 0.41 -0.25
CA TYR A 275 14.25 -0.33 -0.37
C TYR A 275 13.04 0.58 -0.24
N VAL A 276 12.01 0.32 -1.05
CA VAL A 276 10.71 0.96 -0.97
C VAL A 276 10.11 0.69 0.42
N PRO A 277 9.67 1.72 1.17
CA PRO A 277 9.17 1.53 2.51
C PRO A 277 7.95 0.60 2.57
N ARG A 278 7.96 -0.33 3.53
CA ARG A 278 6.79 -1.18 3.83
C ARG A 278 5.73 -0.38 4.58
N ILE A 279 4.84 0.29 3.85
CA ILE A 279 3.79 1.15 4.43
C ILE A 279 2.45 0.42 4.54
N ASN A 280 2.08 -0.35 3.52
CA ASN A 280 0.89 -1.20 3.53
C ASN A 280 1.28 -2.68 3.52
N SER A 281 0.44 -3.54 4.10
CA SER A 281 0.63 -4.99 4.13
C SER A 281 -0.68 -5.70 3.87
N PRO A 282 -0.66 -6.90 3.25
CA PRO A 282 -1.87 -7.71 3.12
C PRO A 282 -2.56 -7.94 4.47
N ASP A 283 -3.88 -8.09 4.43
CA ASP A 283 -4.62 -8.58 5.59
C ASP A 283 -4.17 -10.00 5.91
N GLU A 284 -3.90 -10.24 7.19
CA GLU A 284 -3.51 -11.54 7.72
C GLU A 284 -4.75 -12.36 8.06
N ILE A 285 -4.89 -13.52 7.41
CA ILE A 285 -6.04 -14.42 7.56
C ILE A 285 -5.62 -15.67 8.35
N GLY A 286 -6.28 -15.94 9.48
CA GLY A 286 -5.98 -17.15 10.26
C GLY A 286 -6.31 -18.43 9.49
N VAL A 287 -5.36 -19.36 9.41
CA VAL A 287 -5.56 -20.69 8.84
C VAL A 287 -6.40 -21.53 9.80
N ILE A 288 -7.39 -22.23 9.25
CA ILE A 288 -8.23 -23.18 10.00
C ILE A 288 -7.84 -24.59 9.56
N TRP A 289 -7.14 -25.30 10.43
CA TRP A 289 -6.73 -26.69 10.20
C TRP A 289 -7.83 -27.68 10.58
N SER A 290 -8.00 -28.71 9.74
CA SER A 290 -8.58 -29.99 10.10
C SER A 290 -7.43 -30.93 10.46
N VAL A 291 -7.39 -31.41 11.71
CA VAL A 291 -6.28 -32.21 12.24
C VAL A 291 -6.74 -33.61 12.65
N ASP A 292 -5.80 -34.54 12.71
CA ASP A 292 -5.99 -35.86 13.32
C ASP A 292 -6.18 -35.77 14.86
N GLU A 293 -6.46 -36.91 15.51
CA GLU A 293 -6.72 -36.94 16.96
C GLU A 293 -5.53 -36.43 17.79
N ASP A 294 -4.32 -36.70 17.31
CA ASP A 294 -3.06 -36.34 17.98
C ASP A 294 -2.49 -34.99 17.53
N ALA A 295 -3.14 -34.32 16.57
CA ALA A 295 -2.69 -33.09 15.92
C ALA A 295 -1.27 -33.17 15.30
N THR A 296 -0.87 -34.38 14.89
CA THR A 296 0.41 -34.64 14.20
C THR A 296 0.32 -34.43 12.70
N GLU A 297 -0.89 -34.48 12.14
CA GLU A 297 -1.15 -34.20 10.73
C GLU A 297 -2.35 -33.26 10.59
N GLY A 298 -2.33 -32.41 9.57
CA GLY A 298 -3.47 -31.55 9.30
C GLY A 298 -3.55 -31.06 7.87
N THR A 299 -4.77 -30.70 7.47
CA THR A 299 -5.09 -30.14 6.16
C THR A 299 -5.88 -28.83 6.33
N ALA A 300 -5.67 -27.89 5.43
CA ALA A 300 -6.42 -26.64 5.37
C ALA A 300 -6.61 -26.20 3.92
N VAL A 301 -7.72 -25.52 3.65
CA VAL A 301 -7.98 -24.92 2.34
C VAL A 301 -7.81 -23.41 2.47
N LEU A 302 -6.88 -22.85 1.69
CA LEU A 302 -6.69 -21.42 1.55
C LEU A 302 -7.48 -20.92 0.34
N GLU A 303 -8.08 -19.74 0.44
CA GLU A 303 -8.86 -19.11 -0.63
C GLU A 303 -8.33 -17.72 -0.93
N THR A 304 -8.08 -17.43 -2.21
CA THR A 304 -7.63 -16.12 -2.68
C THR A 304 -8.46 -15.66 -3.89
N PHE A 305 -8.29 -14.40 -4.26
CA PHE A 305 -8.75 -13.85 -5.53
C PHE A 305 -7.54 -13.74 -6.46
N PRO A 306 -7.65 -14.11 -7.75
CA PRO A 306 -6.53 -13.96 -8.67
C PRO A 306 -6.01 -12.53 -8.73
N PHE A 307 -4.69 -12.40 -8.91
CA PHE A 307 -3.96 -11.12 -8.93
C PHE A 307 -4.05 -10.30 -7.64
N THR A 308 -4.35 -10.94 -6.51
CA THR A 308 -4.27 -10.35 -5.17
C THR A 308 -3.17 -11.03 -4.34
N MET A 309 -2.70 -10.35 -3.30
CA MET A 309 -1.76 -10.91 -2.33
C MET A 309 -2.52 -11.21 -1.04
N ARG A 310 -2.56 -12.49 -0.65
CA ARG A 310 -3.15 -12.91 0.62
C ARG A 310 -2.07 -13.55 1.49
N GLU A 311 -1.93 -13.01 2.69
CA GLU A 311 -1.10 -13.62 3.73
C GLU A 311 -2.00 -14.32 4.74
N PHE A 312 -1.70 -15.59 4.99
CA PHE A 312 -2.36 -16.39 6.00
C PHE A 312 -1.42 -16.60 7.17
N SER A 313 -1.97 -16.78 8.36
CA SER A 313 -1.17 -17.09 9.54
C SER A 313 -1.67 -18.30 10.28
N THR A 314 -0.70 -19.06 10.79
CA THR A 314 -0.94 -20.16 11.71
C THR A 314 0.13 -20.16 12.78
N SER A 315 -0.04 -20.98 13.81
CA SER A 315 0.94 -21.11 14.88
C SER A 315 1.13 -22.56 15.26
N PHE A 316 2.38 -22.96 15.43
CA PHE A 316 2.74 -24.29 15.88
C PHE A 316 3.42 -24.24 17.24
N ASP A 317 3.32 -25.36 17.97
CA ASP A 317 3.91 -25.45 19.30
C ASP A 317 5.45 -25.51 19.21
N PRO A 318 6.16 -24.92 20.20
CA PRO A 318 7.62 -24.89 20.20
C PRO A 318 8.28 -26.27 20.20
N GLY A 319 9.44 -26.39 19.54
CA GLY A 319 10.27 -27.60 19.60
C GLY A 319 9.86 -28.71 18.64
N GLN A 320 9.14 -28.39 17.57
CA GLN A 320 8.66 -29.35 16.58
C GLN A 320 9.37 -29.16 15.24
N ASN A 321 9.57 -30.26 14.50
CA ASN A 321 9.87 -30.19 13.07
C ASN A 321 8.59 -30.53 12.29
N ILE A 322 8.19 -29.64 11.41
CA ILE A 322 6.95 -29.73 10.66
C ILE A 322 7.28 -29.67 9.19
N LYS A 323 6.71 -30.55 8.39
CA LYS A 323 6.83 -30.49 6.94
C LYS A 323 5.52 -30.00 6.33
N LEU A 324 5.55 -28.87 5.62
CA LEU A 324 4.41 -28.31 4.90
C LEU A 324 4.39 -28.76 3.45
N TYR A 325 3.19 -28.90 2.90
CA TYR A 325 2.94 -29.24 1.49
C TYR A 325 1.77 -28.44 0.93
N ALA A 326 1.73 -28.28 -0.39
CA ALA A 326 0.62 -27.65 -1.09
C ALA A 326 0.28 -28.40 -2.38
N SER A 327 -1.00 -28.45 -2.71
CA SER A 327 -1.54 -29.04 -3.94
C SER A 327 -1.73 -27.98 -5.04
N THR A 328 -0.63 -27.38 -5.50
CA THR A 328 -0.69 -26.24 -6.44
C THR A 328 -0.96 -26.65 -7.89
N THR A 329 -1.66 -25.78 -8.63
CA THR A 329 -1.69 -25.79 -10.10
C THR A 329 -0.55 -24.94 -10.70
N GLY A 330 -0.45 -24.91 -12.03
CA GLY A 330 0.56 -24.11 -12.74
C GLY A 330 0.47 -22.59 -12.51
N ASN A 331 -0.68 -22.04 -12.10
CA ASN A 331 -0.88 -20.60 -11.86
C ASN A 331 -0.97 -20.24 -10.37
N GLN A 332 -0.77 -21.22 -9.48
CA GLN A 332 -0.79 -21.01 -8.04
C GLN A 332 0.65 -20.99 -7.51
N ARG A 333 0.93 -20.07 -6.60
CA ARG A 333 2.24 -19.97 -5.93
C ARG A 333 2.05 -19.77 -4.44
N LEU A 334 2.84 -20.50 -3.65
CA LEU A 334 2.84 -20.40 -2.20
C LEU A 334 4.26 -20.29 -1.67
N ALA A 335 4.43 -19.45 -0.65
CA ALA A 335 5.62 -19.41 0.17
C ALA A 335 5.23 -19.35 1.64
N TRP A 336 6.11 -19.84 2.52
CA TRP A 336 5.97 -19.69 3.96
C TRP A 336 7.14 -18.91 4.55
N ARG A 337 6.93 -18.28 5.71
CA ARG A 337 8.00 -17.66 6.50
C ARG A 337 7.71 -17.73 7.99
N LEU A 338 8.76 -17.65 8.79
CA LEU A 338 8.65 -17.30 10.21
C LEU A 338 8.58 -15.78 10.37
N ALA A 339 8.23 -15.32 11.56
CA ALA A 339 8.40 -13.92 11.93
C ALA A 339 9.88 -13.50 11.87
N ASP A 340 10.78 -14.41 12.25
CA ASP A 340 12.23 -14.24 12.25
C ASP A 340 12.90 -15.61 11.96
N PRO A 341 13.73 -15.76 10.90
CA PRO A 341 14.07 -14.75 9.90
C PRO A 341 12.89 -14.39 8.99
N ASN A 342 12.79 -13.11 8.64
CA ASN A 342 11.73 -12.59 7.76
C ASN A 342 12.05 -12.84 6.27
N THR A 343 12.12 -14.12 5.89
CA THR A 343 12.46 -14.57 4.54
C THR A 343 11.47 -15.63 4.07
N TRP A 344 11.01 -15.51 2.83
CA TRP A 344 10.09 -16.45 2.21
C TRP A 344 10.80 -17.72 1.73
N ASN A 345 10.22 -18.87 2.03
CA ASN A 345 10.67 -20.20 1.63
C ASN A 345 9.57 -20.89 0.80
N ALA A 346 9.94 -21.80 -0.10
CA ALA A 346 9.00 -22.46 -1.00
C ALA A 346 8.17 -23.55 -0.32
N PHE A 347 6.98 -23.81 -0.86
CA PHE A 347 6.20 -25.02 -0.57
C PHE A 347 6.58 -26.16 -1.53
N PRO A 348 6.89 -27.37 -1.03
CA PRO A 348 7.01 -28.54 -1.88
C PRO A 348 5.63 -29.02 -2.36
N GLY A 349 5.59 -29.49 -3.61
CA GLY A 349 4.35 -29.91 -4.28
C GLY A 349 3.85 -31.32 -3.91
N ASP A 350 4.66 -32.16 -3.24
CA ASP A 350 4.28 -33.52 -2.85
C ASP A 350 4.76 -33.92 -1.44
N ALA A 351 3.96 -34.75 -0.77
CA ALA A 351 4.28 -35.29 0.56
C ALA A 351 5.60 -36.10 0.57
N SER A 352 5.92 -36.73 -0.57
CA SER A 352 7.06 -37.62 -0.78
C SER A 352 8.38 -36.92 -1.14
N GLY A 353 8.34 -35.63 -1.51
CA GLY A 353 9.53 -34.90 -1.97
C GLY A 353 10.56 -34.74 -0.84
N GLY A 354 11.79 -35.20 -1.07
CA GLY A 354 12.91 -35.11 -0.13
C GLY A 354 13.53 -33.71 0.03
N GLY A 355 12.85 -32.65 -0.42
CA GLY A 355 13.34 -31.27 -0.35
C GLY A 355 13.24 -30.69 1.07
N SER A 356 14.26 -29.93 1.47
CA SER A 356 14.33 -29.27 2.78
C SER A 356 13.46 -28.02 2.90
N GLU A 357 13.00 -27.45 1.78
CA GLU A 357 12.31 -26.15 1.74
C GLU A 357 10.94 -26.16 2.43
N GLY A 358 10.26 -27.31 2.50
CA GLY A 358 9.02 -27.46 3.25
C GLY A 358 9.19 -27.80 4.72
N VAL A 359 10.42 -28.05 5.18
CA VAL A 359 10.69 -28.41 6.58
C VAL A 359 10.89 -27.15 7.41
N ILE A 360 10.00 -26.96 8.38
CA ILE A 360 10.01 -25.89 9.34
C ILE A 360 10.49 -26.44 10.68
N THR A 361 11.61 -25.93 11.18
CA THR A 361 12.03 -26.16 12.55
C THR A 361 11.45 -25.06 13.43
N ILE A 362 10.50 -25.44 14.28
CA ILE A 362 9.90 -24.54 15.25
C ILE A 362 10.85 -24.40 16.45
N PRO A 363 11.42 -23.21 16.70
CA PRO A 363 12.41 -23.04 17.76
C PRO A 363 11.82 -23.28 19.15
N CYS A 364 12.69 -23.63 20.09
CA CYS A 364 12.33 -23.72 21.51
C CYS A 364 12.04 -22.33 22.11
N ALA A 365 10.75 -21.99 22.15
CA ALA A 365 10.20 -20.76 22.69
C ALA A 365 9.18 -21.02 23.81
N SER A 366 8.80 -19.96 24.54
CA SER A 366 7.76 -20.03 25.58
C SER A 366 6.33 -19.99 25.04
N ASP A 367 6.17 -19.49 23.80
CA ASP A 367 4.90 -19.22 23.16
C ASP A 367 4.89 -19.86 21.76
N PRO A 368 3.71 -20.25 21.23
CA PRO A 368 3.58 -20.78 19.87
C PRO A 368 4.21 -19.84 18.85
N VAL A 369 4.88 -20.42 17.86
CA VAL A 369 5.61 -19.67 16.83
C VAL A 369 4.71 -19.47 15.64
N ALA A 370 4.55 -18.21 15.23
CA ALA A 370 3.76 -17.86 14.06
C ALA A 370 4.48 -18.26 12.76
N VAL A 371 3.73 -18.92 11.87
CA VAL A 371 4.11 -19.20 10.49
C VAL A 371 3.15 -18.43 9.59
N PHE A 372 3.71 -17.64 8.69
CA PHE A 372 2.95 -16.91 7.67
C PHE A 372 3.05 -17.64 6.34
N ILE A 373 1.97 -17.61 5.57
CA ILE A 373 1.85 -18.26 4.27
C ILE A 373 1.36 -17.22 3.27
N LEU A 374 2.17 -16.89 2.27
CA LEU A 374 1.74 -16.08 1.14
C LEU A 374 1.12 -17.01 0.08
N PHE A 375 -0.08 -16.66 -0.38
CA PHE A 375 -0.72 -17.33 -1.51
C PHE A 375 -1.12 -16.30 -2.57
N THR A 376 -0.61 -16.50 -3.78
CA THR A 376 -1.03 -15.79 -4.98
C THR A 376 -1.56 -16.76 -6.02
N SER A 377 -2.55 -16.32 -6.79
CA SER A 377 -3.07 -17.06 -7.93
C SER A 377 -3.17 -16.12 -9.13
N THR A 378 -2.90 -16.63 -10.32
CA THR A 378 -3.14 -15.96 -11.60
C THR A 378 -4.14 -16.72 -12.46
N GLU A 379 -4.94 -17.61 -11.88
CA GLU A 379 -6.00 -18.34 -12.59
C GLU A 379 -7.08 -17.39 -13.14
N ASP A 380 -7.65 -17.71 -14.31
CA ASP A 380 -8.79 -16.96 -14.86
C ASP A 380 -10.11 -17.44 -14.23
N LYS A 381 -10.29 -17.12 -12.95
CA LYS A 381 -11.47 -17.44 -12.14
C LYS A 381 -11.78 -16.27 -11.19
N ASP A 382 -12.97 -16.27 -10.60
CA ASP A 382 -13.33 -15.22 -9.63
C ASP A 382 -12.68 -15.44 -8.26
N THR A 383 -12.62 -16.69 -7.81
CA THR A 383 -11.83 -17.10 -6.64
C THR A 383 -11.06 -18.36 -6.96
N ASP A 384 -9.99 -18.59 -6.20
CA ASP A 384 -9.14 -19.77 -6.34
C ASP A 384 -8.74 -20.33 -4.98
N LYS A 385 -8.54 -21.65 -4.95
CA LYS A 385 -8.33 -22.40 -3.72
C LYS A 385 -7.16 -23.34 -3.85
N VAL A 386 -6.42 -23.49 -2.76
CA VAL A 386 -5.33 -24.45 -2.65
C VAL A 386 -5.45 -25.18 -1.32
N GLU A 387 -5.30 -26.51 -1.36
CA GLU A 387 -5.18 -27.30 -0.14
C GLU A 387 -3.71 -27.36 0.26
N ILE A 388 -3.46 -27.02 1.53
CA ILE A 388 -2.18 -27.18 2.19
C ILE A 388 -2.29 -28.27 3.25
N SER A 389 -1.18 -28.94 3.53
CA SER A 389 -1.09 -29.91 4.60
C SER A 389 0.19 -29.75 5.41
N PHE A 390 0.17 -30.24 6.65
CA PHE A 390 1.35 -30.37 7.48
C PHE A 390 1.47 -31.79 8.04
N VAL A 391 2.71 -32.23 8.24
CA VAL A 391 3.05 -33.45 8.96
C VAL A 391 4.14 -33.14 9.98
N GLN A 392 3.90 -33.44 11.25
CA GLN A 392 4.89 -33.36 12.31
C GLN A 392 5.88 -34.54 12.17
N GLN A 393 7.16 -34.23 11.98
CA GLN A 393 8.20 -35.24 11.79
C GLN A 393 8.91 -35.61 13.10
N TYR A 394 9.04 -34.65 14.01
CA TYR A 394 9.78 -34.82 15.26
C TYR A 394 9.33 -33.81 16.30
N GLU A 395 9.41 -34.21 17.57
CA GLU A 395 9.19 -33.36 18.73
C GLU A 395 10.38 -33.47 19.69
N ASP A 396 10.98 -32.33 20.04
CA ASP A 396 11.99 -32.26 21.09
C ASP A 396 11.32 -32.18 22.47
N GLU A 397 11.16 -33.33 23.12
CA GLU A 397 10.59 -33.36 24.47
C GLU A 397 11.41 -32.58 25.52
N GLU A 398 12.72 -32.34 25.29
CA GLU A 398 13.55 -31.56 26.22
C GLU A 398 13.25 -30.06 26.13
N CYS A 399 12.82 -29.61 24.95
CA CYS A 399 12.31 -28.27 24.71
C CYS A 399 11.17 -27.93 25.69
N CYS A 400 10.26 -28.89 25.91
CA CYS A 400 9.14 -28.79 26.83
C CYS A 400 9.53 -28.91 28.32
N LYS A 401 10.74 -29.41 28.64
CA LYS A 401 11.22 -29.67 30.01
C LYS A 401 12.08 -28.54 30.59
N ARG A 402 12.47 -27.54 29.81
CA ARG A 402 13.27 -26.38 30.29
C ARG A 402 12.45 -25.48 31.21
N ARG A 403 12.62 -25.72 32.52
CA ARG A 403 12.05 -24.99 33.67
C ARG A 403 12.06 -23.46 33.48
N PRO A 404 10.95 -22.75 33.80
CA PRO A 404 11.06 -21.35 34.16
C PRO A 404 11.96 -21.20 35.39
N LYS A 405 12.74 -20.11 35.46
CA LYS A 405 13.47 -19.71 36.66
C LYS A 405 12.55 -19.79 37.90
N LYS A 406 13.10 -20.32 38.99
CA LYS A 406 12.47 -20.51 40.31
C LYS A 406 11.53 -19.34 40.64
N GLY A 407 10.21 -19.55 40.53
CA GLY A 407 9.19 -18.54 40.85
C GLY A 407 7.94 -18.54 39.97
N ALA A 408 8.01 -19.00 38.72
CA ALA A 408 6.83 -19.08 37.84
C ALA A 408 6.09 -20.41 38.01
N ARG A 409 4.76 -20.37 38.18
CA ARG A 409 3.89 -21.55 38.25
C ARG A 409 4.02 -22.37 36.96
N LYS A 410 4.27 -23.69 37.10
CA LYS A 410 4.17 -24.68 36.02
C LYS A 410 2.90 -24.46 35.19
N LYS A 411 3.04 -24.04 33.94
CA LYS A 411 2.11 -24.44 32.88
C LYS A 411 2.70 -25.70 32.28
N GLU A 412 2.11 -26.84 32.61
CA GLU A 412 2.39 -28.09 31.90
C GLU A 412 1.71 -28.02 30.53
N CYS A 413 2.41 -28.41 29.47
CA CYS A 413 1.77 -28.74 28.19
C CYS A 413 0.76 -29.87 28.42
N SER A 414 -0.30 -29.90 27.61
CA SER A 414 -1.40 -30.85 27.74
C SER A 414 -0.94 -32.27 27.40
N THR A 415 -0.50 -33.03 28.39
CA THR A 415 -0.40 -34.49 28.26
C THR A 415 -1.75 -35.11 28.60
N THR A 416 -2.43 -35.62 27.58
CA THR A 416 -3.59 -36.48 27.77
C THR A 416 -3.12 -37.77 28.42
N THR A 417 -3.38 -37.97 29.71
CA THR A 417 -3.25 -39.30 30.31
C THR A 417 -4.37 -39.57 31.32
N VAL A 418 -4.95 -40.74 31.15
CA VAL A 418 -6.15 -41.31 31.77
C VAL A 418 -6.12 -41.35 33.32
N LYS A 419 -7.28 -41.09 33.94
CA LYS A 419 -7.54 -41.00 35.39
C LYS A 419 -7.30 -42.31 36.18
N ARG A 420 -6.86 -42.17 37.45
CA ARG A 420 -7.31 -42.96 38.62
C ARG A 420 -7.27 -42.13 39.94
N PRO A 421 -8.05 -42.47 41.00
CA PRO A 421 -8.61 -41.49 41.95
C PRO A 421 -7.98 -41.44 43.37
N ARG A 422 -8.37 -40.35 44.09
CA ARG A 422 -8.27 -39.98 45.54
C ARG A 422 -6.96 -39.33 46.04
N PRO A 423 -6.96 -38.53 47.15
CA PRO A 423 -8.07 -38.09 48.03
C PRO A 423 -8.18 -36.54 48.23
N THR A 424 -9.29 -36.14 48.86
CA THR A 424 -9.75 -34.77 49.16
C THR A 424 -8.83 -33.94 50.05
N ARG A 425 -8.51 -32.70 49.64
CA ARG A 425 -8.13 -31.61 50.58
C ARG A 425 -8.37 -30.19 50.02
N ARG A 426 -9.17 -29.43 50.78
CA ARG A 426 -9.40 -27.97 50.94
C ARG A 426 -9.54 -27.05 49.70
N PRO A 427 -10.41 -26.01 49.78
CA PRO A 427 -10.78 -25.18 48.65
C PRO A 427 -9.59 -24.29 48.24
N ARG A 428 -9.14 -24.46 47.00
CA ARG A 428 -8.21 -23.53 46.35
C ARG A 428 -9.04 -22.43 45.66
N PRO A 429 -8.61 -21.16 45.66
CA PRO A 429 -9.27 -20.11 44.89
C PRO A 429 -9.41 -20.53 43.42
N PRO A 430 -10.49 -20.10 42.73
CA PRO A 430 -10.82 -20.63 41.42
C PRO A 430 -9.65 -20.42 40.43
N PRO A 431 -9.33 -21.43 39.60
CA PRO A 431 -8.34 -21.25 38.55
C PRO A 431 -8.86 -20.26 37.50
N THR A 432 -8.01 -19.32 37.10
CA THR A 432 -8.23 -18.46 35.93
C THR A 432 -8.39 -19.35 34.70
N ALA A 433 -9.62 -19.42 34.21
CA ALA A 433 -9.95 -20.27 33.08
C ALA A 433 -9.31 -19.70 31.80
N LYS A 434 -8.83 -20.60 30.93
CA LYS A 434 -8.30 -20.28 29.60
C LYS A 434 -9.20 -20.93 28.55
N GLY A 435 -9.64 -20.15 27.57
CA GLY A 435 -10.56 -20.57 26.53
C GLY A 435 -10.29 -19.86 25.21
N SER A 436 -10.82 -20.42 24.12
CA SER A 436 -10.81 -19.76 22.82
C SER A 436 -11.99 -18.78 22.70
N CYS A 437 -11.90 -17.80 21.80
CA CYS A 437 -12.97 -16.83 21.55
C CYS A 437 -14.30 -17.49 21.12
N LYS A 438 -14.26 -18.72 20.59
CA LYS A 438 -15.43 -19.44 20.10
C LYS A 438 -15.99 -20.33 21.21
N GLY A 439 -17.18 -19.98 21.72
CA GLY A 439 -17.89 -20.81 22.71
C GLY A 439 -17.31 -20.76 24.13
N SER A 440 -16.60 -19.68 24.49
CA SER A 440 -16.04 -19.51 25.83
C SER A 440 -17.09 -19.74 26.92
N LYS A 441 -16.77 -20.68 27.82
CA LYS A 441 -17.52 -20.97 29.05
C LYS A 441 -16.99 -20.17 30.25
N ILE A 442 -16.01 -19.29 30.03
CA ILE A 442 -15.42 -18.45 31.07
C ILE A 442 -16.46 -17.38 31.43
N PRO A 443 -16.86 -17.25 32.71
CA PRO A 443 -17.72 -16.15 33.13
C PRO A 443 -17.07 -14.80 32.82
N MET A 444 -17.86 -13.81 32.38
CA MET A 444 -17.35 -12.44 32.26
C MET A 444 -17.01 -11.88 33.63
N ASP A 445 -15.87 -11.19 33.70
CA ASP A 445 -15.44 -10.51 34.92
C ASP A 445 -16.50 -9.51 35.39
N PRO A 446 -16.70 -9.34 36.72
CA PRO A 446 -17.71 -8.44 37.26
C PRO A 446 -17.61 -7.00 36.73
N CYS A 447 -16.40 -6.51 36.47
CA CYS A 447 -16.18 -5.16 35.93
C CYS A 447 -16.67 -5.00 34.47
N LEU A 448 -16.73 -6.09 33.70
CA LEU A 448 -17.27 -6.10 32.34
C LEU A 448 -18.80 -6.23 32.33
N LYS A 449 -19.47 -5.77 33.39
CA LYS A 449 -20.94 -5.70 33.50
C LYS A 449 -21.43 -4.29 33.84
N SER A 450 -20.50 -3.33 33.91
CA SER A 450 -20.75 -1.93 34.28
C SER A 450 -20.74 -1.02 33.05
N SER A 451 -21.11 0.24 33.29
CA SER A 451 -20.94 1.34 32.34
C SER A 451 -19.69 2.15 32.71
N TRP A 452 -18.99 2.64 31.68
CA TRP A 452 -17.70 3.28 31.81
C TRP A 452 -17.63 4.54 30.94
N SER A 453 -17.15 5.66 31.49
CA SER A 453 -16.90 6.91 30.77
C SER A 453 -15.42 7.15 30.56
N LEU A 454 -15.03 7.67 29.40
CA LEU A 454 -13.63 7.86 29.03
C LEU A 454 -12.87 8.76 30.02
N ASP A 455 -11.72 8.29 30.47
CA ASP A 455 -10.74 9.05 31.24
C ASP A 455 -9.82 9.80 30.26
N ILE A 456 -10.16 11.06 29.96
CA ILE A 456 -9.45 11.87 28.94
C ILE A 456 -7.95 11.99 29.24
N PRO A 457 -7.48 12.36 30.46
CA PRO A 457 -6.06 12.53 30.72
C PRO A 457 -5.23 11.26 30.49
N THR A 458 -5.72 10.11 30.96
CA THR A 458 -5.02 8.83 30.78
C THR A 458 -5.07 8.37 29.32
N THR A 459 -6.19 8.59 28.64
CA THR A 459 -6.34 8.28 27.21
C THR A 459 -5.40 9.13 26.36
N GLN A 460 -5.26 10.43 26.64
CA GLN A 460 -4.32 11.30 25.94
C GLN A 460 -2.89 10.77 26.06
N LYS A 461 -2.46 10.37 27.27
CA LYS A 461 -1.14 9.78 27.46
C LYS A 461 -0.93 8.50 26.65
N PHE A 462 -1.93 7.62 26.57
CA PHE A 462 -1.81 6.44 25.72
C PHE A 462 -1.71 6.78 24.22
N MET A 463 -2.42 7.82 23.78
CA MET A 463 -2.31 8.30 22.40
C MET A 463 -0.94 8.90 22.13
N GLU A 464 -0.37 9.68 23.06
CA GLU A 464 1.00 10.18 22.99
C GLU A 464 2.01 9.03 22.84
N ASP A 465 1.92 8.00 23.69
CA ASP A 465 2.83 6.84 23.65
C ASP A 465 2.75 6.11 22.30
N ILE A 466 1.55 5.93 21.75
CA ILE A 466 1.34 5.23 20.48
C ILE A 466 1.82 6.05 19.29
N LEU A 467 1.44 7.32 19.25
CA LEU A 467 1.79 8.20 18.15
C LEU A 467 3.30 8.44 18.09
N THR A 468 3.97 8.49 19.25
CA THR A 468 5.45 8.62 19.34
C THR A 468 6.18 7.33 18.97
N ALA A 469 5.54 6.16 19.09
CA ALA A 469 6.13 4.88 18.70
C ALA A 469 6.19 4.67 17.18
N ILE A 470 5.60 5.56 16.38
CA ILE A 470 5.63 5.49 14.92
C ILE A 470 7.00 6.03 14.42
N PRO A 471 7.89 5.19 13.86
CA PRO A 471 9.30 5.55 13.62
C PRO A 471 9.55 6.72 12.66
N GLN A 472 8.53 7.16 11.93
CA GLN A 472 8.62 8.19 10.88
C GLN A 472 7.79 9.45 11.16
N VAL A 473 7.18 9.55 12.34
CA VAL A 473 6.32 10.68 12.68
C VAL A 473 6.81 11.33 13.97
N THR A 474 7.32 12.56 13.87
CA THR A 474 7.49 13.39 15.06
C THR A 474 6.12 13.96 15.42
N VAL A 475 5.53 13.45 16.50
CA VAL A 475 4.22 13.90 16.99
C VAL A 475 4.41 14.87 18.15
N LYS A 476 3.70 15.99 18.10
CA LYS A 476 3.64 17.02 19.14
C LYS A 476 2.19 17.40 19.41
N ASP A 477 1.93 18.00 20.58
CA ASP A 477 0.65 18.60 20.95
C ASP A 477 -0.56 17.66 20.80
N VAL A 478 -0.43 16.41 21.24
CA VAL A 478 -1.57 15.48 21.30
C VAL A 478 -2.61 16.01 22.28
N ARG A 479 -3.84 16.15 21.82
CA ARG A 479 -4.99 16.62 22.59
C ARG A 479 -6.15 15.66 22.38
N VAL A 480 -6.74 15.22 23.48
CA VAL A 480 -7.96 14.40 23.46
C VAL A 480 -9.10 15.19 24.08
N SER A 481 -10.26 15.20 23.42
CA SER A 481 -11.46 15.89 23.90
C SER A 481 -12.76 15.16 23.47
N GLY A 482 -13.91 15.71 23.86
CA GLY A 482 -15.21 15.09 23.62
C GLY A 482 -15.55 14.01 24.64
N THR A 483 -16.54 13.18 24.34
CA THR A 483 -16.97 12.11 25.25
C THR A 483 -17.00 10.76 24.56
N ALA A 484 -16.64 9.71 25.29
CA ALA A 484 -16.84 8.33 24.87
C ALA A 484 -17.30 7.49 26.06
N LYS A 485 -18.23 6.57 25.81
CA LYS A 485 -18.79 5.63 26.78
C LYS A 485 -18.66 4.20 26.29
N LEU A 486 -18.46 3.29 27.25
CA LEU A 486 -18.41 1.85 27.03
C LEU A 486 -19.35 1.16 28.02
N GLU A 487 -20.40 0.54 27.48
CA GLU A 487 -21.44 -0.13 28.24
C GLU A 487 -21.42 -1.63 27.98
N PHE A 488 -21.48 -2.44 29.04
CA PHE A 488 -21.63 -3.89 28.92
C PHE A 488 -23.02 -4.36 29.37
N HIS A 489 -23.72 -5.07 28.49
CA HIS A 489 -25.00 -5.72 28.77
C HIS A 489 -24.92 -7.21 28.47
N GLY A 490 -24.62 -8.02 29.49
CA GLY A 490 -24.34 -9.43 29.30
C GLY A 490 -23.12 -9.62 28.39
N LYS A 491 -23.28 -10.33 27.26
CA LYS A 491 -22.21 -10.53 26.27
C LYS A 491 -22.15 -9.43 25.21
N GLN A 492 -22.87 -8.32 25.36
CA GLN A 492 -22.81 -7.20 24.41
C GLN A 492 -22.00 -6.05 25.00
N ALA A 493 -21.10 -5.48 24.21
CA ALA A 493 -20.43 -4.22 24.50
C ALA A 493 -20.92 -3.16 23.51
N THR A 494 -21.23 -1.98 24.02
CA THR A 494 -21.60 -0.82 23.22
C THR A 494 -20.62 0.30 23.47
N PHE A 495 -20.00 0.81 22.41
CA PHE A 495 -19.17 1.99 22.39
C PHE A 495 -20.00 3.15 21.84
N THR A 496 -20.06 4.27 22.55
CA THR A 496 -20.75 5.48 22.12
C THR A 496 -19.77 6.65 22.16
N TYR A 497 -19.70 7.43 21.08
CA TYR A 497 -18.83 8.58 20.92
C TYR A 497 -19.68 9.80 20.57
N ASP A 498 -19.45 10.89 21.28
CA ASP A 498 -20.08 12.19 21.00
C ASP A 498 -18.99 13.27 21.00
N GLY A 499 -18.64 13.70 19.80
CA GLY A 499 -17.58 14.67 19.52
C GLY A 499 -16.19 14.20 19.95
N PHE A 500 -15.95 12.90 20.12
CA PHE A 500 -14.66 12.39 20.59
C PHE A 500 -13.57 12.75 19.58
N THR A 501 -12.60 13.56 20.01
CA THR A 501 -11.60 14.13 19.12
C THR A 501 -10.21 13.81 19.60
N VAL A 502 -9.36 13.35 18.69
CA VAL A 502 -7.91 13.25 18.89
C VAL A 502 -7.25 14.18 17.88
N ALA A 503 -6.62 15.24 18.39
CA ALA A 503 -5.89 16.20 17.58
C ALA A 503 -4.40 16.13 17.92
N TYR A 504 -3.52 16.23 16.92
CA TYR A 504 -2.08 16.25 17.11
C TYR A 504 -1.39 16.98 15.96
N VAL A 505 -0.14 17.36 16.14
CA VAL A 505 0.72 17.92 15.10
C VAL A 505 1.73 16.87 14.71
N GLN A 506 1.77 16.52 13.43
CA GLN A 506 2.79 15.64 12.87
C GLN A 506 3.75 16.42 11.97
N LYS A 507 5.03 16.07 12.01
CA LYS A 507 6.02 16.62 11.08
C LYS A 507 6.01 15.81 9.78
N LEU A 508 5.59 16.43 8.66
CA LEU A 508 5.56 15.83 7.33
C LEU A 508 6.39 16.72 6.39
N LEU A 509 7.42 16.17 5.73
CA LEU A 509 8.31 16.94 4.82
C LEU A 509 8.84 18.24 5.44
N ASP A 510 9.32 18.15 6.69
CA ASP A 510 9.79 19.28 7.49
C ASP A 510 8.77 20.39 7.83
N ARG A 511 7.46 20.14 7.61
CA ARG A 511 6.38 21.04 8.00
C ARG A 511 5.52 20.44 9.10
N ASP A 512 5.19 21.27 10.08
CA ASP A 512 4.21 20.93 11.11
C ASP A 512 2.80 20.91 10.49
N THR A 513 2.20 19.72 10.45
CA THR A 513 0.88 19.46 9.86
C THR A 513 -0.10 19.08 10.97
N PRO A 514 -1.18 19.87 11.19
CA PRO A 514 -2.21 19.49 12.14
C PRO A 514 -3.05 18.34 11.57
N VAL A 515 -3.33 17.36 12.43
CA VAL A 515 -4.24 16.25 12.17
C VAL A 515 -5.32 16.27 13.24
N SER A 516 -6.57 16.09 12.83
CA SER A 516 -7.70 15.95 13.75
C SER A 516 -8.57 14.79 13.32
N VAL A 517 -8.82 13.86 14.24
CA VAL A 517 -9.73 12.72 14.07
C VAL A 517 -10.93 12.95 14.97
N VAL A 518 -12.11 13.09 14.38
CA VAL A 518 -13.37 13.28 15.09
C VAL A 518 -14.25 12.06 14.92
N VAL A 519 -14.69 11.46 16.02
CA VAL A 519 -15.49 10.24 16.05
C VAL A 519 -16.85 10.56 16.65
N ASN A 520 -17.90 10.26 15.89
CA ASN A 520 -19.29 10.48 16.28
C ASN A 520 -20.11 9.24 15.97
N GLY A 521 -20.82 8.71 16.95
CA GLY A 521 -21.77 7.63 16.75
C GLY A 521 -21.60 6.49 17.74
N LYS A 522 -22.03 5.29 17.32
CA LYS A 522 -22.17 4.14 18.21
C LYS A 522 -21.78 2.87 17.48
N ALA A 523 -21.11 1.96 18.18
CA ALA A 523 -20.81 0.61 17.70
C ALA A 523 -21.12 -0.41 18.79
N THR A 524 -21.77 -1.52 18.39
CA THR A 524 -22.16 -2.60 19.30
C THR A 524 -21.57 -3.92 18.82
N GLY A 525 -20.92 -4.64 19.72
CA GLY A 525 -20.29 -5.92 19.46
C GLY A 525 -20.60 -6.98 20.51
N VAL A 526 -20.36 -8.23 20.16
CA VAL A 526 -20.39 -9.36 21.08
C VAL A 526 -19.02 -9.54 21.71
N VAL A 527 -19.00 -9.72 23.03
CA VAL A 527 -17.81 -9.92 23.85
C VAL A 527 -17.75 -11.38 24.29
N SER A 528 -16.58 -11.98 24.14
CA SER A 528 -16.25 -13.27 24.72
C SER A 528 -14.94 -13.18 25.49
N THR A 529 -14.89 -13.76 26.69
CA THR A 529 -13.67 -13.81 27.50
C THR A 529 -12.78 -14.95 27.03
N ALA A 530 -11.57 -14.65 26.56
CA ALA A 530 -10.57 -15.65 26.19
C ALA A 530 -9.73 -16.08 27.40
N SER A 531 -9.46 -15.15 28.31
CA SER A 531 -8.80 -15.40 29.59
C SER A 531 -9.23 -14.34 30.60
N GLY A 532 -9.30 -14.68 31.88
CA GLY A 532 -9.66 -13.74 32.95
C GLY A 532 -10.29 -14.42 34.17
N GLY A 533 -10.78 -13.62 35.12
CA GLY A 533 -11.41 -14.10 36.35
C GLY A 533 -11.06 -13.30 37.63
N ASP A 534 -10.12 -12.36 37.55
CA ASP A 534 -9.61 -11.58 38.69
C ASP A 534 -9.55 -10.07 38.43
N GLY A 535 -10.33 -9.58 37.45
CA GLY A 535 -10.34 -8.17 37.06
C GLY A 535 -9.28 -7.81 36.02
N SER A 536 -8.55 -8.78 35.47
CA SER A 536 -7.71 -8.59 34.29
C SER A 536 -7.80 -9.77 33.34
N GLY A 537 -7.62 -9.54 32.04
CA GLY A 537 -7.75 -10.63 31.09
C GLY A 537 -7.66 -10.22 29.63
N THR A 538 -8.09 -11.14 28.78
CA THR A 538 -8.23 -10.94 27.34
C THR A 538 -9.66 -11.22 26.93
N LEU A 539 -10.25 -10.29 26.18
CA LEU A 539 -11.55 -10.44 25.56
C LEU A 539 -11.43 -10.42 24.04
N CYS A 540 -12.40 -11.04 23.36
CA CYS A 540 -12.55 -10.97 21.92
C CYS A 540 -13.82 -10.20 21.60
N LEU A 541 -13.69 -9.20 20.73
CA LEU A 541 -14.76 -8.33 20.29
C LEU A 541 -15.11 -8.67 18.85
N SER A 542 -16.40 -8.84 18.61
CA SER A 542 -16.94 -8.99 17.26
C SER A 542 -18.05 -7.97 17.08
N PHE A 543 -17.77 -6.91 16.31
CA PHE A 543 -18.72 -5.84 16.05
C PHE A 543 -19.83 -6.35 15.14
N THR A 544 -21.08 -6.10 15.53
CA THR A 544 -22.27 -6.61 14.85
C THR A 544 -23.16 -5.50 14.30
N LYS A 545 -23.08 -4.30 14.87
CA LYS A 545 -23.82 -3.11 14.46
C LYS A 545 -22.98 -1.87 14.70
N GLY A 546 -23.19 -0.84 13.89
CA GLY A 546 -22.62 0.48 14.14
C GLY A 546 -23.30 1.52 13.27
N THR A 547 -23.27 2.77 13.74
CA THR A 547 -23.82 3.94 13.06
C THR A 547 -22.96 5.14 13.40
N GLY A 548 -22.74 6.03 12.43
CA GLY A 548 -21.90 7.21 12.61
C GLY A 548 -20.53 7.01 11.96
N THR A 549 -19.62 7.94 12.22
CA THR A 549 -18.42 8.10 11.40
C THR A 549 -17.20 8.50 12.23
N ALA A 550 -16.03 8.09 11.77
CA ALA A 550 -14.76 8.67 12.17
C ALA A 550 -14.18 9.45 10.99
N GLU A 551 -14.02 10.76 11.16
CA GLU A 551 -13.52 11.66 10.13
C GLU A 551 -12.15 12.18 10.55
N ALA A 552 -11.14 11.91 9.72
CA ALA A 552 -9.81 12.46 9.88
C ALA A 552 -9.58 13.57 8.86
N LYS A 553 -9.17 14.74 9.36
CA LYS A 553 -8.85 15.92 8.56
C LYS A 553 -7.36 16.20 8.63
N VAL A 554 -6.76 16.33 7.46
CA VAL A 554 -5.36 16.77 7.29
C VAL A 554 -5.36 17.99 6.37
N PRO A 555 -5.56 19.21 6.92
CA PRO A 555 -5.84 20.41 6.12
C PRO A 555 -4.80 20.73 5.04
N SER A 556 -3.52 20.43 5.29
CA SER A 556 -2.43 20.70 4.36
C SER A 556 -2.40 19.77 3.14
N LEU A 557 -3.11 18.63 3.19
CA LEU A 557 -3.18 17.66 2.10
C LEU A 557 -4.51 17.69 1.36
N GLY A 558 -5.51 18.44 1.84
CA GLY A 558 -6.87 18.44 1.28
C GLY A 558 -7.57 17.08 1.35
N VAL A 559 -7.06 16.16 2.18
CA VAL A 559 -7.59 14.80 2.34
C VAL A 559 -8.46 14.75 3.59
N ASP A 560 -9.76 14.56 3.37
CA ASP A 560 -10.70 14.16 4.40
C ASP A 560 -10.92 12.65 4.28
N THR A 561 -10.42 11.87 5.24
CA THR A 561 -10.66 10.42 5.28
C THR A 561 -11.81 10.14 6.22
N LYS A 562 -12.86 9.48 5.71
CA LYS A 562 -14.06 9.13 6.46
C LYS A 562 -14.22 7.62 6.55
N PHE A 563 -14.40 7.12 7.77
CA PHE A 563 -14.69 5.72 8.06
C PHE A 563 -16.09 5.60 8.65
N ASP A 564 -16.77 4.50 8.33
CA ASP A 564 -18.04 4.14 8.95
C ASP A 564 -17.75 3.32 10.24
N LEU A 565 -18.54 3.57 11.28
CA LEU A 565 -18.48 2.79 12.54
C LEU A 565 -19.22 1.45 12.43
N ALA A 566 -19.98 1.20 11.36
CA ALA A 566 -20.59 -0.07 11.06
C ALA A 566 -19.52 -1.18 10.84
N PRO A 567 -19.85 -2.47 11.08
CA PRO A 567 -18.95 -3.57 10.80
C PRO A 567 -18.47 -3.54 9.33
N GLY A 568 -17.16 -3.62 9.11
CA GLY A 568 -16.55 -3.49 7.78
C GLY A 568 -16.29 -2.04 7.33
N GLY A 569 -16.77 -1.04 8.06
CA GLY A 569 -16.60 0.40 7.78
C GLY A 569 -15.19 0.96 8.01
N GLY A 570 -14.28 0.14 8.54
CA GLY A 570 -12.84 0.42 8.61
C GLY A 570 -12.34 1.07 9.89
N TYR A 571 -13.22 1.61 10.74
CA TYR A 571 -12.81 2.17 12.05
C TYR A 571 -12.73 1.11 13.15
N PHE A 572 -13.73 0.24 13.23
CA PHE A 572 -13.75 -0.92 14.13
C PHE A 572 -13.35 -2.20 13.39
N SER A 573 -12.52 -3.01 14.04
CA SER A 573 -12.12 -4.34 13.56
C SER A 573 -12.41 -5.39 14.62
N ASN A 574 -12.83 -6.57 14.18
CA ASN A 574 -12.96 -7.74 15.05
C ASN A 574 -11.56 -8.14 15.54
N GLY A 575 -11.40 -8.43 16.82
CA GLY A 575 -10.07 -8.68 17.36
C GLY A 575 -10.06 -9.03 18.84
N LYS A 576 -8.86 -9.24 19.36
CA LYS A 576 -8.62 -9.45 20.80
C LYS A 576 -8.20 -8.14 21.44
N ALA A 577 -8.58 -7.93 22.69
CA ALA A 577 -8.13 -6.82 23.52
C ALA A 577 -7.78 -7.31 24.92
N THR A 578 -6.71 -6.77 25.50
CA THR A 578 -6.46 -6.90 26.93
C THR A 578 -7.30 -5.88 27.69
N TYR A 579 -7.79 -6.28 28.87
CA TYR A 579 -8.45 -5.37 29.79
C TYR A 579 -7.88 -5.55 31.19
N THR A 580 -7.85 -4.45 31.94
CA THR A 580 -7.52 -4.44 33.37
C THR A 580 -8.47 -3.49 34.08
N CYS A 581 -9.10 -3.97 35.14
CA CYS A 581 -10.02 -3.27 36.03
C CYS A 581 -9.36 -3.15 37.40
N GLN A 582 -9.20 -1.92 37.90
CA GLN A 582 -8.67 -1.65 39.23
C GLN A 582 -9.52 -0.58 39.91
N GLY A 583 -10.35 -1.00 40.86
CA GLY A 583 -11.35 -0.12 41.48
C GLY A 583 -12.30 0.45 40.42
N ASP A 584 -12.45 1.77 40.41
CA ASP A 584 -13.32 2.49 39.47
C ASP A 584 -12.63 2.83 38.15
N LYS A 585 -11.50 2.18 37.82
CA LYS A 585 -10.79 2.39 36.55
C LYS A 585 -10.72 1.12 35.71
N MET A 586 -10.95 1.25 34.41
CA MET A 586 -10.77 0.20 33.43
C MET A 586 -9.86 0.69 32.30
N THR A 587 -8.89 -0.12 31.92
CA THR A 587 -8.10 0.08 30.69
C THR A 587 -8.44 -1.02 29.70
N LEU A 588 -8.60 -0.64 28.43
CA LEU A 588 -8.88 -1.55 27.32
C LEU A 588 -7.87 -1.28 26.20
N LYS A 589 -7.09 -2.29 25.83
CA LYS A 589 -6.03 -2.18 24.82
C LYS A 589 -6.17 -3.28 23.77
N PRO A 590 -6.29 -2.94 22.47
CA PRO A 590 -6.24 -3.94 21.40
C PRO A 590 -4.93 -4.77 21.48
N ILE A 591 -4.99 -6.06 21.14
CA ILE A 591 -3.82 -6.93 21.03
C ILE A 591 -3.37 -6.95 19.57
N GLY A 592 -2.09 -6.64 19.36
CA GLY A 592 -1.50 -6.33 18.05
C GLY A 592 -1.07 -4.86 18.00
N SER A 593 -0.08 -4.52 17.17
CA SER A 593 0.30 -3.12 16.98
C SER A 593 -0.92 -2.32 16.53
N PRO A 594 -1.17 -1.11 17.07
CA PRO A 594 -2.26 -0.26 16.60
C PRO A 594 -2.06 -0.04 15.09
N LYS A 595 -2.94 -0.64 14.28
CA LYS A 595 -2.90 -0.49 12.84
C LYS A 595 -3.44 0.91 12.54
N THR A 596 -2.60 1.83 12.08
CA THR A 596 -3.09 3.06 11.48
C THR A 596 -3.60 2.73 10.07
N LYS A 597 -4.88 2.95 9.80
CA LYS A 597 -5.41 2.84 8.44
C LYS A 597 -5.44 4.24 7.84
N LYS A 598 -4.65 4.49 6.80
CA LYS A 598 -4.51 5.84 6.20
C LYS A 598 -4.13 6.94 7.21
N GLY A 599 -3.26 6.62 8.16
CA GLY A 599 -2.81 7.57 9.20
C GLY A 599 -3.82 7.81 10.35
N VAL A 600 -4.96 7.12 10.34
CA VAL A 600 -5.95 7.21 11.42
C VAL A 600 -5.76 6.05 12.38
N PRO A 601 -5.51 6.29 13.68
CA PRO A 601 -5.46 5.23 14.66
C PRO A 601 -6.78 4.44 14.66
N SER A 602 -6.70 3.11 14.57
CA SER A 602 -7.83 2.25 14.88
C SER A 602 -8.30 2.49 16.33
N TRP A 603 -9.52 2.07 16.66
CA TRP A 603 -10.06 2.24 18.03
C TRP A 603 -9.09 1.74 19.13
N GLY A 604 -8.92 2.56 20.17
CA GLY A 604 -8.16 2.23 21.36
C GLY A 604 -6.63 2.28 21.20
N PRO A 605 -5.87 2.21 22.29
CA PRO A 605 -6.26 1.95 23.67
C PRO A 605 -6.97 3.13 24.34
N TYR A 606 -7.89 2.79 25.23
CA TYR A 606 -8.68 3.74 26.00
C TYR A 606 -8.63 3.42 27.49
N SER A 607 -8.67 4.47 28.31
CA SER A 607 -8.88 4.36 29.75
C SER A 607 -10.27 4.90 30.08
N TYR A 608 -10.95 4.28 31.02
CA TYR A 608 -12.29 4.66 31.44
C TYR A 608 -12.39 4.68 32.96
N ASN A 609 -13.25 5.55 33.47
CA ASN A 609 -13.71 5.59 34.85
C ASN A 609 -15.12 4.97 34.92
N ALA A 610 -15.43 4.24 35.99
CA ALA A 610 -16.77 3.70 36.20
C ALA A 610 -17.78 4.85 36.29
N ASP A 611 -18.92 4.71 35.62
CA ASP A 611 -20.04 5.62 35.82
C ASP A 611 -20.58 5.42 37.24
N GLN A 612 -20.71 6.50 38.02
CA GLN A 612 -21.30 6.46 39.36
C GLN A 612 -22.81 6.21 39.32
#